data_AF-A0A0C2VQD5-F1
#
_entry.id   AF-A0A0C2VQD5-F1
#
_cell.length_a   1.000
_cell.length_b   1.000
_cell.length_c   1.000
_cell.angle_alpha   90.00
_cell.angle_beta   90.00
_cell.angle_gamma   90.00
#
_symmetry.space_group_name_H-M   'P 1'
#
loop_
_entity.id
_entity.type
_entity.pdbx_description
1 polymer ?
#
loop_
_entity_poly.entity_id
_entity_poly.type
_entity_poly.pdbx_seq_one_letter_code
_entity_poly.pdbx_strand_id
1 'polypeptide(L)'
;MSFFSPEDQPIANNRKFLHLFNSLSLLFLGGILFTFIHPFTEGFSFFFFTLMAVAGSYISLFYAWLYPTNKWLKVFAWTFLLNAAGLGWRVALEWGEVSLIAYLTLYRTGNYLFLTPLFITVVYIFINRFIHKRTLKE
;
A
#
# COMPACT_ATOMS: atom_id res chain seq x y z
N MET A 1 -14.12 -10.26 24.32
CA MET A 1 -13.36 -9.08 24.76
C MET A 1 -13.00 -8.26 23.54
N SER A 2 -13.49 -7.03 23.44
CA SER A 2 -13.12 -6.13 22.34
C SER A 2 -11.65 -5.76 22.48
N PHE A 3 -10.92 -5.88 21.38
CA PHE A 3 -9.48 -5.60 21.26
C PHE A 3 -9.12 -4.10 21.38
N PHE A 4 -10.09 -3.29 21.80
CA PHE A 4 -10.07 -1.84 21.71
C PHE A 4 -10.32 -1.27 23.10
N SER A 5 -9.39 -0.44 23.56
CA SER A 5 -9.60 0.40 24.75
C SER A 5 -10.77 1.37 24.48
N PRO A 6 -11.38 1.99 25.51
CA PRO A 6 -12.40 3.01 25.34
C PRO A 6 -11.97 4.17 24.42
N GLU A 7 -10.66 4.40 24.31
CA GLU A 7 -10.04 5.44 23.48
C GLU A 7 -9.95 5.05 21.99
N ASP A 8 -9.97 3.74 21.69
CA ASP A 8 -9.94 3.20 20.32
C ASP A 8 -11.35 3.03 19.69
N GLN A 9 -12.40 3.30 20.47
CA GLN A 9 -13.81 3.24 20.04
C GLN A 9 -14.12 4.07 18.77
N PRO A 10 -13.57 5.28 18.55
CA PRO A 10 -13.84 6.06 17.33
C PRO A 10 -13.32 5.37 16.05
N ILE A 11 -12.21 4.65 16.17
CA ILE A 11 -11.56 3.91 15.07
C ILE A 11 -12.38 2.65 14.74
N ALA A 12 -12.88 1.96 15.77
CA ALA A 12 -13.76 0.80 15.61
C ALA A 12 -15.07 1.17 14.90
N ASN A 13 -15.64 2.34 15.21
CA ASN A 13 -16.89 2.81 14.61
C ASN A 13 -16.75 3.20 13.12
N ASN A 14 -15.54 3.53 12.65
CA ASN A 14 -15.25 3.95 11.28
C ASN A 14 -14.44 2.92 10.45
N ARG A 15 -14.44 1.65 10.85
CA ARG A 15 -13.67 0.59 10.18
C ARG A 15 -13.89 0.50 8.66
N LYS A 16 -15.14 0.68 8.21
CA LYS A 16 -15.50 0.69 6.78
C LYS A 16 -14.87 1.88 6.05
N PHE A 17 -14.95 3.07 6.67
CA PHE A 17 -14.35 4.28 6.13
C PHE A 17 -12.83 4.14 6.03
N LEU A 18 -12.16 3.65 7.07
CA LEU A 18 -10.71 3.42 7.06
C LEU A 18 -10.31 2.45 5.95
N HIS A 19 -11.04 1.35 5.80
CA HIS A 19 -10.77 0.39 4.74
C HIS A 19 -10.94 1.01 3.34
N LEU A 20 -12.02 1.79 3.13
CA LEU A 20 -12.29 2.48 1.87
C LEU A 20 -11.20 3.51 1.57
N PHE A 21 -10.89 4.38 2.54
CA PHE A 21 -9.85 5.40 2.43
C PHE A 21 -8.51 4.77 2.07
N ASN A 22 -8.07 3.75 2.81
CA ASN A 22 -6.80 3.06 2.54
C ASN A 22 -6.78 2.41 1.15
N SER A 23 -7.91 1.86 0.72
CA SER A 23 -8.04 1.24 -0.61
C SER A 23 -7.96 2.27 -1.73
N LEU A 24 -8.61 3.43 -1.58
CA LEU A 24 -8.54 4.54 -2.52
C LEU A 24 -7.13 5.14 -2.57
N SER A 25 -6.48 5.34 -1.41
CA SER A 25 -5.11 5.81 -1.36
C SER A 25 -4.18 4.90 -2.16
N LEU A 26 -4.27 3.58 -1.97
CA LEU A 26 -3.49 2.62 -2.76
C LEU A 26 -3.81 2.65 -4.26
N LEU A 27 -5.08 2.77 -4.63
CA LEU A 27 -5.49 2.85 -6.03
C LEU A 27 -4.86 4.08 -6.72
N PHE A 28 -4.97 5.26 -6.11
CA PHE A 28 -4.47 6.50 -6.70
C PHE A 28 -2.95 6.60 -6.66
N LEU A 29 -2.33 6.30 -5.51
CA LEU A 29 -0.87 6.27 -5.39
C LEU A 29 -0.27 5.20 -6.31
N GLY A 30 -0.96 4.08 -6.47
CA GLY A 30 -0.63 2.98 -7.37
C GLY A 30 -0.48 3.43 -8.84
N GLY A 31 -1.42 4.25 -9.29
CA GLY A 31 -1.33 4.85 -10.63
C GLY A 31 -0.21 5.89 -10.70
N ILE A 32 -0.27 6.90 -9.83
CA ILE A 32 0.57 8.11 -9.93
C ILE A 32 2.06 7.79 -9.79
N LEU A 33 2.44 6.91 -8.86
CA LEU A 33 3.84 6.72 -8.48
C LEU A 33 4.59 5.72 -9.35
N PHE A 34 3.92 4.95 -10.21
CA PHE A 34 4.52 3.90 -11.04
C PHE A 34 5.82 4.33 -11.75
N THR A 35 5.81 5.50 -12.40
CA THR A 35 6.94 6.00 -13.20
C THR A 35 8.13 6.47 -12.38
N PHE A 36 7.94 6.77 -11.09
CA PHE A 36 8.90 7.55 -10.31
C PHE A 36 9.69 6.74 -9.27
N ILE A 37 9.29 5.50 -9.00
CA ILE A 37 9.80 4.75 -7.84
C ILE A 37 10.82 3.66 -8.17
N HIS A 38 11.15 3.44 -9.44
CA HIS A 38 12.15 2.44 -9.84
C HIS A 38 13.56 3.02 -9.77
N PRO A 39 14.42 2.56 -8.85
CA PRO A 39 15.78 3.09 -8.75
C PRO A 39 16.58 2.83 -10.02
N PHE A 40 17.48 3.76 -10.36
CA PHE A 40 18.41 3.64 -11.49
C PHE A 40 17.74 3.53 -12.87
N THR A 41 16.48 3.97 -12.99
CA THR A 41 15.80 4.09 -14.28
C THR A 41 15.51 5.55 -14.63
N GLU A 42 15.36 5.82 -15.93
CA GLU A 42 14.74 7.07 -16.38
C GLU A 42 13.38 7.24 -15.69
N GLY A 43 13.05 8.48 -15.32
CA GLY A 43 11.85 8.85 -14.56
C GLY A 43 11.96 8.73 -13.05
N PHE A 44 13.02 8.10 -12.50
CA PHE A 44 13.20 7.97 -11.06
C PHE A 44 13.26 9.34 -10.36
N SER A 45 12.56 9.45 -9.24
CA SER A 45 12.62 10.62 -8.36
C SER A 45 12.71 10.17 -6.91
N PHE A 46 13.79 10.56 -6.25
CA PHE A 46 14.01 10.26 -4.83
C PHE A 46 12.88 10.81 -3.95
N PHE A 47 12.33 11.97 -4.32
CA PHE A 47 11.18 12.56 -3.63
C PHE A 47 9.96 11.63 -3.69
N PHE A 48 9.58 11.18 -4.89
CA PHE A 48 8.42 10.29 -5.07
C PHE A 48 8.66 8.89 -4.49
N PHE A 49 9.89 8.38 -4.57
CA PHE A 49 10.28 7.14 -3.89
C PHE A 49 10.10 7.24 -2.37
N THR A 50 10.56 8.34 -1.77
CA THR A 50 10.39 8.59 -0.33
C THR A 50 8.92 8.74 0.03
N LEU A 51 8.15 9.48 -0.79
CA LEU A 51 6.71 9.63 -0.61
C LEU A 51 5.99 8.27 -0.64
N MET A 52 6.38 7.38 -1.55
CA MET A 52 5.86 6.01 -1.62
C MET A 52 6.18 5.21 -0.35
N ALA A 53 7.40 5.31 0.15
CA ALA A 53 7.81 4.61 1.36
C ALA A 53 7.02 5.10 2.60
N VAL A 54 6.83 6.42 2.73
CA VAL A 54 6.03 7.02 3.81
C VAL A 54 4.56 6.63 3.70
N ALA A 55 3.97 6.78 2.52
CA ALA A 55 2.56 6.43 2.30
C ALA A 55 2.31 4.93 2.50
N GLY A 56 3.19 4.07 1.97
CA GLY A 56 3.12 2.62 2.18
C GLY A 56 3.24 2.24 3.65
N SER A 57 4.08 2.93 4.42
CA SER A 57 4.18 2.72 5.88
C SER A 57 2.91 3.14 6.62
N TYR A 58 2.32 4.28 6.25
CA TYR A 58 1.04 4.75 6.79
C TYR A 58 -0.09 3.75 6.47
N ILE A 59 -0.20 3.32 5.21
CA ILE A 59 -1.16 2.30 4.76
C ILE A 59 -1.01 1.00 5.54
N SER A 60 0.24 0.57 5.77
CA SER A 60 0.57 -0.64 6.54
C SER A 60 0.11 -0.55 7.99
N LEU A 61 0.22 0.63 8.60
CA LEU A 61 -0.29 0.89 9.95
C LEU A 61 -1.81 0.66 10.00
N PHE A 62 -2.58 1.27 9.09
CA PHE A 62 -4.04 1.03 9.05
C PHE A 62 -4.39 -0.43 8.82
N TYR A 63 -3.64 -1.14 7.99
CA TYR A 63 -3.85 -2.58 7.83
C TYR A 63 -3.53 -3.37 9.08
N ALA A 64 -2.53 -2.99 9.88
CA ALA A 64 -2.26 -3.62 11.16
C ALA A 64 -3.45 -3.47 12.13
N TRP A 65 -4.08 -2.29 12.14
CA TRP A 65 -5.31 -2.04 12.92
C TRP A 65 -6.54 -2.78 12.36
N LEU A 66 -6.72 -2.80 11.04
CA LEU A 66 -7.87 -3.43 10.38
C LEU A 66 -7.82 -4.96 10.42
N TYR A 67 -6.61 -5.53 10.36
CA TYR A 67 -6.35 -6.95 10.22
C TYR A 67 -5.39 -7.44 11.31
N PRO A 68 -5.85 -7.52 12.57
CA PRO A 68 -5.04 -8.07 13.65
C PRO A 68 -4.70 -9.53 13.35
N THR A 69 -3.43 -9.86 13.59
CA THR A 69 -2.82 -11.21 13.60
C THR A 69 -2.94 -12.07 12.33
N ASN A 70 -1.79 -12.38 11.72
CA ASN A 70 -1.57 -13.41 10.69
C ASN A 70 -2.42 -13.31 9.41
N LYS A 71 -2.87 -12.11 9.03
CA LYS A 71 -3.58 -11.84 7.77
C LYS A 71 -2.68 -11.22 6.69
N TRP A 72 -1.37 -11.47 6.76
CA TRP A 72 -0.38 -10.91 5.83
C TRP A 72 -0.69 -11.26 4.36
N LEU A 73 -1.17 -12.47 4.09
CA LEU A 73 -1.55 -12.88 2.72
C LEU A 73 -2.72 -12.06 2.18
N LYS A 74 -3.68 -11.70 3.05
CA LYS A 74 -4.81 -10.83 2.68
C LYS A 74 -4.33 -9.41 2.38
N VAL A 75 -3.42 -8.88 3.21
CA VAL A 75 -2.81 -7.56 2.98
C VAL A 75 -2.04 -7.55 1.65
N PHE A 76 -1.24 -8.58 1.39
CA PHE A 76 -0.50 -8.72 0.14
C PHE A 76 -1.44 -8.76 -1.06
N ALA A 77 -2.41 -9.68 -1.06
CA ALA A 77 -3.34 -9.85 -2.18
C ALA A 77 -4.17 -8.58 -2.45
N TRP A 78 -4.66 -7.92 -1.39
CA TRP A 78 -5.45 -6.70 -1.54
C TRP A 78 -4.61 -5.54 -2.08
N THR A 79 -3.38 -5.39 -1.56
CA THR A 79 -2.45 -4.38 -2.06
C THR A 79 -2.05 -4.65 -3.50
N PHE A 80 -1.80 -5.91 -3.87
CA PHE A 80 -1.50 -6.32 -5.24
C PHE A 80 -2.63 -5.94 -6.20
N LEU A 81 -3.87 -6.33 -5.87
CA LEU A 81 -5.04 -6.04 -6.69
C LEU A 81 -5.29 -4.54 -6.85
N LEU A 82 -5.21 -3.78 -5.76
CA LEU A 82 -5.41 -2.33 -5.80
C LEU A 82 -4.28 -1.61 -6.55
N ASN A 83 -3.04 -2.08 -6.40
CA ASN A 83 -1.92 -1.51 -7.11
C ASN A 83 -1.98 -1.81 -8.62
N ALA A 84 -2.41 -3.02 -8.98
CA ALA A 84 -2.68 -3.41 -10.37
C ALA A 84 -3.83 -2.60 -10.97
N ALA A 85 -4.93 -2.42 -10.23
CA ALA A 85 -6.03 -1.55 -10.65
C ALA A 85 -5.58 -0.08 -10.75
N GLY A 86 -4.71 0.35 -9.84
CA GLY A 86 -4.02 1.65 -9.84
C GLY A 86 -3.27 1.92 -11.14
N LEU A 87 -2.42 0.98 -11.53
CA LEU A 87 -1.73 1.06 -12.80
C LEU A 87 -2.71 0.99 -13.98
N GLY A 88 -3.72 0.11 -13.90
CA GLY A 88 -4.72 -0.07 -14.95
C GLY A 88 -5.52 1.19 -15.27
N TRP A 89 -5.99 1.93 -14.26
CA TRP A 89 -6.72 3.19 -14.52
C TRP A 89 -5.79 4.25 -15.12
N ARG A 90 -4.54 4.34 -14.67
CA ARG A 90 -3.56 5.26 -15.27
C ARG A 90 -3.34 4.93 -16.74
N VAL A 91 -3.12 3.65 -17.06
CA VAL A 91 -2.97 3.17 -18.44
C VAL A 91 -4.21 3.50 -19.28
N ALA A 92 -5.41 3.37 -18.72
CA ALA A 92 -6.65 3.70 -19.43
C ALA A 92 -6.79 5.21 -19.71
N LEU A 93 -6.35 6.08 -18.79
CA LEU A 93 -6.43 7.53 -18.97
C LEU A 93 -5.34 8.08 -19.90
N GLU A 94 -4.13 7.54 -19.81
CA GLU A 94 -2.97 7.95 -20.61
C GLU A 94 -2.84 7.07 -21.88
N TRP A 95 -3.93 6.43 -22.31
CA TRP A 95 -3.90 5.50 -23.44
C TRP A 95 -3.54 6.22 -24.74
N GLY A 96 -2.39 5.87 -25.31
CA GLY A 96 -1.83 6.51 -26.50
C GLY A 96 -0.78 7.59 -26.22
N GLU A 97 -0.50 7.90 -24.95
CA GLU A 97 0.63 8.75 -24.61
C GLU A 97 1.95 7.99 -24.70
N VAL A 98 2.86 8.47 -25.56
CA VAL A 98 4.20 7.88 -25.76
C VAL A 98 5.01 7.88 -24.46
N SER A 99 4.79 8.89 -23.61
CA SER A 99 5.43 9.06 -22.32
C SER A 99 5.19 7.86 -21.41
N LEU A 100 3.95 7.37 -21.25
CA LEU A 100 3.65 6.24 -20.36
C LEU A 100 4.10 4.89 -20.96
N ILE A 101 3.91 4.70 -22.26
CA ILE A 101 4.23 3.45 -22.97
C ILE A 101 5.72 3.11 -22.82
N ALA A 102 6.59 4.12 -22.81
CA ALA A 102 8.03 3.93 -22.58
C ALA A 102 8.36 3.27 -21.23
N TYR A 103 7.49 3.38 -20.23
CA TYR A 103 7.68 2.80 -18.89
C TYR A 103 6.98 1.45 -18.71
N LEU A 104 5.98 1.11 -19.53
CA LEU A 104 5.17 -0.12 -19.46
C LEU A 104 5.89 -1.39 -19.94
N THR A 105 7.19 -1.49 -19.67
CA THR A 105 7.94 -2.72 -19.92
C THR A 105 7.53 -3.82 -18.92
N LEU A 106 7.55 -5.08 -19.36
CA LEU A 106 7.22 -6.23 -18.49
C LEU A 106 8.05 -6.24 -17.20
N TYR A 107 9.33 -5.90 -17.30
CA TYR A 107 10.23 -5.81 -16.16
C TYR A 107 9.82 -4.72 -15.15
N ARG A 108 9.56 -3.49 -15.60
CA ARG A 108 9.18 -2.39 -14.70
C ARG A 108 7.80 -2.62 -14.10
N THR A 109 6.83 -3.03 -14.91
CA THR A 109 5.48 -3.34 -14.48
C THR A 109 5.46 -4.51 -13.49
N GLY A 110 6.14 -5.61 -13.80
CA GLY A 110 6.24 -6.77 -12.91
C GLY A 110 6.87 -6.39 -11.56
N ASN A 111 8.03 -5.71 -11.58
CA ASN A 111 8.67 -5.25 -10.35
C ASN A 111 7.77 -4.31 -9.54
N TYR A 112 7.09 -3.38 -10.20
CA TYR A 112 6.18 -2.46 -9.51
C TYR A 112 5.04 -3.20 -8.80
N LEU A 113 4.38 -4.12 -9.52
CA LEU A 113 3.24 -4.85 -9.03
C LEU A 113 3.60 -5.84 -7.92
N PHE A 114 4.83 -6.34 -7.87
CA PHE A 114 5.26 -7.26 -6.82
C PHE A 114 5.98 -6.58 -5.64
N LEU A 115 6.91 -5.66 -5.90
CA LEU A 115 7.72 -5.04 -4.84
C LEU A 115 6.90 -4.11 -3.95
N THR A 116 5.92 -3.38 -4.52
CA THR A 116 5.07 -2.47 -3.74
C THR A 116 4.21 -3.24 -2.71
N PRO A 117 3.43 -4.28 -3.09
CA PRO A 117 2.73 -5.10 -2.11
C PRO A 117 3.64 -5.82 -1.14
N LEU A 118 4.82 -6.25 -1.59
CA LEU A 118 5.80 -6.90 -0.72
C LEU A 118 6.30 -5.93 0.36
N PHE A 119 6.69 -4.72 -0.01
CA PHE A 119 7.10 -3.66 0.93
C PHE A 119 6.02 -3.39 1.97
N ILE A 120 4.78 -3.12 1.54
CA ILE A 120 3.64 -2.85 2.45
C ILE A 120 3.39 -4.05 3.36
N THR A 121 3.46 -5.27 2.84
CA THR A 121 3.25 -6.48 3.65
C THR A 121 4.34 -6.67 4.68
N VAL A 122 5.61 -6.42 4.33
CA VAL A 122 6.73 -6.50 5.27
C VAL A 122 6.56 -5.48 6.39
N VAL A 123 6.25 -4.23 6.06
CA VAL A 123 6.02 -3.17 7.07
C VAL A 123 4.80 -3.52 7.95
N TYR A 124 3.71 -4.03 7.37
CA TYR A 124 2.56 -4.54 8.12
C TYR A 124 2.95 -5.64 9.11
N ILE A 125 3.77 -6.62 8.70
CA ILE A 125 4.22 -7.71 9.58
C ILE A 125 5.04 -7.14 10.75
N PHE A 126 5.95 -6.19 10.48
CA PHE A 126 6.72 -5.53 11.53
C PHE A 126 5.83 -4.79 12.52
N ILE A 127 4.93 -3.92 12.04
CA ILE A 127 4.00 -3.14 12.88
C ILE A 127 3.13 -4.08 13.71
N ASN A 128 2.52 -5.09 13.09
CA ASN A 128 1.64 -6.05 13.77
C ASN A 128 2.37 -6.83 14.87
N ARG A 129 3.64 -7.20 14.65
CA ARG A 129 4.50 -7.80 15.68
C ARG A 129 4.75 -6.86 16.86
N PHE A 130 4.96 -5.57 16.61
CA PHE A 130 5.17 -4.59 17.68
C PHE A 130 3.90 -4.32 18.49
N ILE A 131 2.76 -4.16 17.82
CA ILE A 131 1.46 -3.96 18.48
C ILE A 131 1.15 -5.16 19.38
N HIS A 132 1.27 -6.39 18.84
CA HIS A 132 0.94 -7.59 19.60
C HIS A 132 1.87 -7.84 20.80
N LYS A 133 3.15 -7.49 20.69
CA LYS A 133 4.09 -7.56 21.83
C LYS A 133 3.73 -6.62 22.98
N ARG A 134 3.10 -5.48 22.72
CA ARG A 134 2.64 -4.56 23.78
C ARG A 134 1.44 -5.13 24.51
N THR A 135 0.49 -5.70 23.78
CA THR A 135 -0.76 -6.26 24.35
C THR A 135 -0.54 -7.49 25.26
N LEU A 136 0.59 -8.20 25.14
CA LEU A 136 0.92 -9.34 26.02
C LEU A 136 1.68 -8.93 27.31
N LYS A 137 2.09 -7.66 27.42
CA LYS A 137 2.80 -7.13 28.60
C LYS A 137 1.90 -6.35 29.56
N GLU A 138 0.68 -6.04 29.13
CA GLU A 138 -0.41 -5.45 29.94
C GLU A 138 -1.34 -6.56 30.43
#